data_AF-A0A9E6SCD3-F1
#
_entry.id   AF-A0A9E6SCD3-F1
#
_cell.length_a   1.000
_cell.length_b   1.000
_cell.length_c   1.000
_cell.angle_alpha   90.00
_cell.angle_beta   90.00
_cell.angle_gamma   90.00
#
_symmetry.space_group_name_H-M   'P 1'
#
loop_
_entity.id
_entity.type
_entity.pdbx_description
1 polymer ?
#
loop_
_entity_poly.entity_id
_entity_poly.type
_entity_poly.pdbx_seq_one_letter_code
_entity_poly.pdbx_strand_id
1 'polypeptide(L)'
;YRTALAAQAMVANMILASLGYQDCQVLIVDELYFSGGLSRSPRGLAVRVAATFNLSNDKRGTLDAVFAHLLEHAPTPKTIIPLALGAPYGEIKVNADKCTMCLACVGACPEGALADNPEQPQLRFIESKCVQCGLCEKTCPESAITLTPRLNLLPEAKKPRVLNQAEIMACTRCGKALGTKQLVESMISRLTGHSMFADPKALGRLRMCPDCRVIDLYSEEKPVDIRDLGSRK
;
A
#
# COMPACT_ATOMS: atom_id res chain seq x y z
N TYR A 1 16.48 -20.57 11.40
CA TYR A 1 16.58 -20.51 9.92
C TYR A 1 15.67 -21.51 9.22
N ARG A 2 15.66 -22.81 9.62
CA ARG A 2 14.81 -23.86 9.04
C ARG A 2 13.32 -23.48 8.89
N THR A 3 12.72 -22.86 9.91
CA THR A 3 11.31 -22.43 9.86
C THR A 3 11.03 -21.40 8.76
N ALA A 4 11.93 -20.42 8.58
CA ALA A 4 11.78 -19.41 7.54
C ALA A 4 11.93 -20.01 6.14
N LEU A 5 12.90 -20.90 5.95
CA LEU A 5 13.04 -21.65 4.70
C LEU A 5 11.80 -22.51 4.42
N ALA A 6 11.24 -23.16 5.45
CA ALA A 6 10.04 -23.99 5.31
C ALA A 6 8.84 -23.15 4.84
N ALA A 7 8.65 -21.95 5.41
CA ALA A 7 7.62 -21.02 4.96
C ALA A 7 7.82 -20.59 3.49
N GLN A 8 9.06 -20.31 3.09
CA GLN A 8 9.39 -19.96 1.70
C GLN A 8 9.14 -21.12 0.73
N ALA A 9 9.54 -22.33 1.11
CA ALA A 9 9.30 -23.55 0.32
C ALA A 9 7.79 -23.83 0.18
N MET A 10 7.00 -23.62 1.24
CA MET A 10 5.53 -23.73 1.18
C MET A 10 4.93 -22.76 0.17
N VAL A 11 5.36 -21.49 0.15
CA VAL A 11 4.88 -20.51 -0.84
C VAL A 11 5.28 -20.94 -2.26
N ALA A 12 6.52 -21.38 -2.47
CA ALA A 12 6.98 -21.85 -3.77
C ALA A 12 6.17 -23.06 -4.25
N ASN A 13 5.91 -24.04 -3.37
CA ASN A 13 5.11 -25.23 -3.69
C ASN A 13 3.65 -24.89 -3.99
N MET A 14 3.07 -23.92 -3.30
CA MET A 14 1.72 -23.43 -3.58
C MET A 14 1.63 -22.81 -4.99
N ILE A 15 2.66 -22.05 -5.40
CA ILE A 15 2.74 -21.46 -6.74
C ILE A 15 2.88 -22.56 -7.80
N LEU A 16 3.81 -23.51 -7.61
CA LEU A 16 4.03 -24.62 -8.54
C LEU A 16 2.78 -25.49 -8.73
N ALA A 17 2.13 -25.87 -7.62
CA ALA A 17 0.89 -26.63 -7.65
C ALA A 17 -0.23 -25.85 -8.35
N SER A 18 -0.34 -24.54 -8.11
CA SER A 18 -1.35 -23.69 -8.76
C SER A 18 -1.15 -23.51 -10.26
N LEU A 19 0.07 -23.68 -10.76
CA LEU A 19 0.42 -23.68 -12.19
C LEU A 19 0.30 -25.08 -12.83
N GLY A 20 -0.07 -26.10 -12.05
CA GLY A 20 -0.30 -27.46 -12.54
C GLY A 20 0.94 -28.34 -12.62
N TYR A 21 2.07 -27.92 -12.04
CA TYR A 21 3.25 -28.77 -11.92
C TYR A 21 2.97 -29.86 -10.87
N GLN A 22 2.80 -31.10 -11.33
CA GLN A 22 2.48 -32.26 -10.50
C GLN A 22 3.76 -32.89 -9.95
N ASP A 23 3.75 -33.30 -8.67
CA ASP A 23 4.88 -33.93 -7.97
C ASP A 23 6.21 -33.15 -8.09
N CYS A 24 6.15 -31.86 -8.42
CA CYS A 24 7.29 -30.94 -8.51
C CYS A 24 7.27 -30.05 -7.27
N GLN A 25 8.20 -30.27 -6.35
CA GLN A 25 8.25 -29.57 -5.07
C GLN A 25 9.66 -29.10 -4.73
N VAL A 26 9.73 -27.91 -4.16
CA VAL A 26 10.88 -27.41 -3.42
C VAL A 26 10.92 -28.12 -2.07
N LEU A 27 11.96 -28.94 -1.89
CA LEU A 27 12.20 -29.71 -0.66
C LEU A 27 13.37 -29.12 0.10
N ILE A 28 13.26 -29.09 1.42
CA ILE A 28 14.38 -28.77 2.31
C ILE A 28 15.00 -30.10 2.73
N VAL A 29 16.21 -30.33 2.26
CA VAL A 29 16.96 -31.56 2.54
C VAL A 29 17.93 -31.33 3.69
N ASP A 30 18.02 -32.31 4.58
CA ASP A 30 19.11 -32.45 5.54
C ASP A 30 20.03 -33.60 5.10
N GLU A 31 21.12 -33.79 5.84
CA GLU A 31 22.16 -34.78 5.52
C GLU A 31 21.60 -36.22 5.49
N LEU A 32 20.66 -36.52 6.39
CA LEU A 32 19.97 -37.81 6.44
C LEU A 32 19.12 -38.03 5.19
N TYR A 33 18.34 -37.03 4.77
CA TYR A 33 17.54 -37.11 3.54
C TYR A 33 18.41 -37.23 2.29
N PHE A 34 19.55 -36.55 2.25
CA PHE A 34 20.46 -36.57 1.10
C PHE A 34 21.05 -37.96 0.83
N SER A 35 21.41 -38.70 1.87
CA SER A 35 22.07 -40.01 1.76
C SER A 35 21.21 -41.15 1.18
N GLY A 36 19.89 -40.98 1.04
CA GLY A 36 19.02 -42.01 0.45
C GLY A 36 17.59 -41.61 0.06
N GLY A 37 17.11 -40.44 0.46
CA GLY A 37 15.76 -39.94 0.14
C GLY A 37 15.65 -39.28 -1.23
N LEU A 38 16.74 -38.70 -1.74
CA LEU A 38 16.72 -37.98 -3.02
C LEU A 38 16.46 -38.91 -4.21
N SER A 39 17.07 -40.10 -4.23
CA SER A 39 16.90 -41.10 -5.29
C SER A 39 15.49 -41.71 -5.33
N ARG A 40 14.77 -41.65 -4.21
CA ARG A 40 13.39 -42.13 -4.05
C ARG A 40 12.33 -41.05 -4.28
N SER A 41 12.74 -39.79 -4.43
CA SER A 41 11.81 -38.68 -4.60
C SER A 41 11.16 -38.74 -5.99
N PRO A 42 9.83 -38.54 -6.08
CA PRO A 42 9.13 -38.62 -7.36
C PRO A 42 9.68 -37.57 -8.32
N ARG A 43 9.85 -37.97 -9.58
CA ARG A 43 10.17 -37.03 -10.66
C ARG A 43 8.87 -36.45 -11.17
N GLY A 44 8.52 -35.28 -10.65
CA GLY A 44 7.33 -34.57 -11.08
C GLY A 44 7.36 -34.07 -12.51
N LEU A 45 6.19 -33.65 -12.97
CA LEU A 45 6.03 -32.88 -14.19
C LEU A 45 6.65 -31.51 -13.96
N ALA A 46 7.91 -31.36 -14.36
CA ALA A 46 8.66 -30.12 -14.29
C ALA A 46 8.64 -29.37 -15.64
N VAL A 47 9.18 -28.16 -15.64
CA VAL A 47 9.41 -27.38 -16.87
C VAL A 47 10.33 -28.17 -17.82
N ARG A 48 9.91 -28.33 -19.08
CA ARG A 48 10.67 -29.09 -20.09
C ARG A 48 11.72 -28.25 -20.82
N VAL A 49 11.54 -26.94 -20.83
CA VAL A 49 12.44 -25.99 -21.51
C VAL A 49 13.35 -25.35 -20.46
N ALA A 50 14.67 -25.44 -20.68
CA ALA A 50 15.64 -24.82 -19.80
C ALA A 50 15.48 -23.29 -19.82
N ALA A 51 15.49 -22.68 -18.63
CA ALA A 51 15.48 -21.24 -18.48
C ALA A 51 16.76 -20.62 -19.05
N THR A 52 16.63 -19.51 -19.77
CA THR A 52 17.75 -18.76 -20.37
C THR A 52 17.96 -17.38 -19.75
N PHE A 53 17.15 -17.01 -18.76
CA PHE A 53 17.30 -15.74 -18.04
C PHE A 53 18.48 -15.79 -17.05
N ASN A 54 19.11 -14.64 -16.85
CA ASN A 54 20.20 -14.51 -15.89
C ASN A 54 19.68 -14.24 -14.47
N LEU A 55 20.30 -14.89 -13.49
CA LEU A 55 20.10 -14.58 -12.08
C LEU A 55 20.90 -13.32 -11.73
N SER A 56 20.29 -12.40 -11.00
CA SER A 56 20.94 -11.15 -10.57
C SER A 56 20.75 -10.92 -9.07
N ASN A 57 21.45 -9.91 -8.53
CA ASN A 57 21.26 -9.49 -7.13
C ASN A 57 19.90 -8.80 -6.90
N ASP A 58 19.18 -8.42 -7.96
CA ASP A 58 17.79 -8.01 -7.84
C ASP A 58 16.90 -9.26 -7.64
N LYS A 59 16.57 -9.50 -6.37
CA LYS A 59 15.71 -10.62 -5.95
C LYS A 59 14.34 -10.56 -6.61
N ARG A 60 13.75 -9.37 -6.76
CA ARG A 60 12.39 -9.22 -7.29
C ARG A 60 12.37 -9.40 -8.79
N GLY A 61 13.31 -8.78 -9.52
CA GLY A 61 13.47 -8.97 -10.96
C GLY A 61 13.80 -10.43 -11.33
N THR A 62 14.63 -11.10 -10.52
CA THR A 62 14.92 -12.53 -10.71
C THR A 62 13.66 -13.39 -10.53
N LEU A 63 12.86 -13.15 -9.48
CA LEU A 63 11.61 -13.86 -9.28
C LEU A 63 10.58 -13.57 -10.38
N ASP A 64 10.52 -12.35 -10.89
CA ASP A 64 9.67 -12.00 -12.02
C ASP A 64 10.03 -12.80 -13.29
N ALA A 65 11.33 -12.97 -13.58
CA ALA A 65 11.79 -13.78 -14.70
C ALA A 65 11.47 -15.27 -14.51
N VAL A 66 11.67 -15.78 -13.29
CA VAL A 66 11.28 -17.15 -12.91
C VAL A 66 9.79 -17.37 -13.11
N PHE A 67 8.94 -16.46 -12.62
CA PHE A 67 7.50 -16.62 -12.74
C PHE A 67 7.01 -16.49 -14.19
N ALA A 68 7.60 -15.62 -14.99
CA ALA A 68 7.29 -15.52 -16.42
C ALA A 68 7.59 -16.85 -17.14
N HIS A 69 8.78 -17.43 -16.90
CA HIS A 69 9.18 -18.73 -17.46
C HIS A 69 8.28 -19.88 -16.99
N LEU A 70 7.96 -19.90 -15.70
CA LEU A 70 7.05 -20.90 -15.13
C LEU A 70 5.63 -20.78 -15.70
N LEU A 71 5.13 -19.57 -15.94
CA LEU A 71 3.81 -19.36 -16.50
C LEU A 71 3.74 -19.74 -17.99
N GLU A 72 4.77 -19.41 -18.76
CA GLU A 72 4.87 -19.73 -20.19
C GLU A 72 4.83 -21.25 -20.44
N HIS A 73 5.44 -22.03 -19.56
CA HIS A 73 5.51 -23.48 -19.66
C HIS A 73 4.57 -24.22 -18.69
N ALA A 74 3.64 -23.50 -18.05
CA ALA A 74 2.72 -24.06 -17.07
C ALA A 74 1.78 -25.10 -17.72
N PRO A 75 1.63 -26.30 -17.14
CA PRO A 75 0.61 -27.27 -17.57
C PRO A 75 -0.81 -26.72 -17.48
N THR A 76 -1.11 -25.93 -16.45
CA THR A 76 -2.38 -25.20 -16.31
C THR A 76 -2.08 -23.73 -16.01
N PRO A 77 -1.99 -22.87 -17.03
CA PRO A 77 -1.59 -21.48 -16.84
C PRO A 77 -2.65 -20.75 -16.00
N LYS A 78 -2.20 -20.22 -14.86
CA LYS A 78 -3.02 -19.42 -13.95
C LYS A 78 -2.31 -18.12 -13.65
N THR A 79 -2.98 -17.01 -13.91
CA THR A 79 -2.37 -15.67 -13.84
C THR A 79 -2.51 -15.03 -12.47
N ILE A 80 -3.56 -15.38 -11.71
CA ILE A 80 -3.76 -14.93 -10.32
C ILE A 80 -3.78 -16.15 -9.42
N ILE A 81 -2.81 -16.24 -8.51
CA ILE A 81 -2.64 -17.36 -7.60
C ILE A 81 -2.92 -16.88 -6.17
N PRO A 82 -3.94 -17.40 -5.47
CA PRO A 82 -4.14 -17.07 -4.06
C PRO A 82 -2.98 -17.63 -3.23
N LEU A 83 -2.50 -16.86 -2.25
CA LEU A 83 -1.40 -17.28 -1.38
C LEU A 83 -1.86 -17.35 0.09
N ALA A 84 -1.11 -18.09 0.89
CA ALA A 84 -1.31 -18.12 2.34
C ALA A 84 -0.89 -16.78 2.99
N LEU A 85 -1.43 -16.54 4.19
CA LEU A 85 -0.98 -15.45 5.06
C LEU A 85 0.53 -15.54 5.31
N GLY A 86 1.23 -14.41 5.20
CA GLY A 86 2.69 -14.33 5.34
C GLY A 86 3.46 -14.45 4.03
N ALA A 87 2.80 -14.68 2.89
CA ALA A 87 3.46 -14.63 1.59
C ALA A 87 3.89 -13.19 1.21
N PRO A 88 5.07 -12.99 0.59
CA PRO A 88 5.62 -11.67 0.27
C PRO A 88 5.05 -11.06 -1.03
N TYR A 89 3.82 -11.42 -1.37
CA TYR A 89 3.08 -10.96 -2.55
C TYR A 89 1.60 -10.83 -2.20
N GLY A 90 0.99 -9.75 -2.65
CA GLY A 90 -0.45 -9.61 -2.52
C GLY A 90 -0.98 -8.26 -2.93
N GLU A 91 -2.29 -8.24 -2.97
CA GLU A 91 -3.10 -7.06 -3.17
C GLU A 91 -3.37 -6.36 -1.84
N ILE A 92 -3.65 -5.07 -1.93
CA ILE A 92 -4.36 -4.33 -0.90
C ILE A 92 -5.68 -3.82 -1.48
N LYS A 93 -6.71 -3.80 -0.65
CA LYS A 93 -8.00 -3.19 -0.95
C LYS A 93 -8.18 -1.99 -0.04
N VAL A 94 -8.71 -0.90 -0.62
CA VAL A 94 -9.01 0.34 0.10
C VAL A 94 -10.51 0.54 0.07
N ASN A 95 -11.12 0.69 1.24
CA ASN A 95 -12.50 1.12 1.34
C ASN A 95 -12.56 2.64 1.09
N ALA A 96 -13.16 3.04 -0.03
CA ALA A 96 -13.22 4.43 -0.46
C ALA A 96 -14.04 5.32 0.52
N ASP A 97 -15.08 4.76 1.16
CA ASP A 97 -15.94 5.50 2.09
C ASP A 97 -15.23 5.82 3.41
N LYS A 98 -14.33 4.94 3.85
CA LYS A 98 -13.52 5.14 5.07
C LYS A 98 -12.22 5.89 4.81
N CYS A 99 -11.71 5.85 3.59
CA CYS A 99 -10.42 6.44 3.27
C CYS A 99 -10.51 7.97 3.27
N THR A 100 -9.80 8.63 4.19
CA THR A 100 -9.74 10.09 4.28
C THR A 100 -8.71 10.72 3.35
N MET A 101 -8.02 9.92 2.52
CA MET A 101 -6.96 10.38 1.62
C MET A 101 -5.85 11.17 2.34
N CYS A 102 -5.51 10.76 3.57
CA CYS A 102 -4.42 11.36 4.37
C CYS A 102 -3.01 10.97 3.92
N LEU A 103 -2.90 9.98 3.01
CA LEU A 103 -1.64 9.45 2.47
C LEU A 103 -0.63 8.89 3.48
N ALA A 104 -1.01 8.67 4.75
CA ALA A 104 -0.15 8.04 5.75
C ALA A 104 0.41 6.67 5.29
N CYS A 105 -0.41 5.90 4.56
CA CYS A 105 -0.02 4.61 4.01
C CYS A 105 1.07 4.69 2.93
N VAL A 106 1.16 5.81 2.19
CA VAL A 106 2.23 6.06 1.21
C VAL A 106 3.55 6.24 1.95
N GLY A 107 3.58 7.11 2.97
CA GLY A 107 4.79 7.34 3.79
C GLY A 107 5.24 6.12 4.59
N ALA A 108 4.33 5.22 4.97
CA ALA A 108 4.66 4.00 5.70
C ALA A 108 5.14 2.83 4.81
N CYS A 109 5.08 2.95 3.48
CA CYS A 109 5.42 1.85 2.58
C CYS A 109 6.93 1.82 2.27
N PRO A 110 7.71 0.86 2.80
CA PRO A 110 9.16 0.81 2.59
C PRO A 110 9.53 0.48 1.14
N GLU A 111 8.69 -0.28 0.43
CA GLU A 111 8.94 -0.74 -0.94
C GLU A 111 8.46 0.25 -2.02
N GLY A 112 7.79 1.34 -1.61
CA GLY A 112 7.16 2.27 -2.57
C GLY A 112 6.08 1.58 -3.43
N ALA A 113 5.39 0.59 -2.88
CA ALA A 113 4.26 -0.07 -3.54
C ALA A 113 3.01 0.81 -3.53
N LEU A 114 2.88 1.70 -2.55
CA LEU A 114 1.88 2.76 -2.49
C LEU A 114 2.53 4.09 -2.89
N ALA A 115 1.85 4.87 -3.72
CA ALA A 115 2.31 6.18 -4.17
C ALA A 115 1.15 7.15 -4.29
N ASP A 116 1.42 8.43 -4.08
CA ASP A 116 0.50 9.52 -4.43
C ASP A 116 0.55 9.81 -5.94
N ASN A 117 -0.29 10.74 -6.40
CA ASN A 117 -0.18 11.34 -7.71
C ASN A 117 -0.02 12.86 -7.54
N PRO A 118 1.10 13.47 -7.98
CA PRO A 118 1.33 14.90 -7.84
C PRO A 118 0.33 15.78 -8.60
N GLU A 119 -0.26 15.27 -9.67
CA GLU A 119 -1.16 16.04 -10.55
C GLU A 119 -2.62 15.94 -10.11
N GLN A 120 -3.00 14.84 -9.47
CA GLN A 120 -4.38 14.55 -9.08
C GLN A 120 -4.41 13.89 -7.70
N PRO A 121 -5.39 14.18 -6.85
CA PRO A 121 -5.55 13.55 -5.53
C PRO A 121 -5.93 12.05 -5.65
N GLN A 122 -4.96 11.21 -5.99
CA GLN A 122 -5.12 9.77 -6.18
C GLN A 122 -4.15 9.00 -5.29
N LEU A 123 -4.65 7.87 -4.76
CA LEU A 123 -3.84 6.84 -4.13
C LEU A 123 -3.57 5.74 -5.16
N ARG A 124 -2.30 5.55 -5.51
CA ARG A 124 -1.87 4.56 -6.51
C ARG A 124 -1.16 3.38 -5.85
N PHE A 125 -1.22 2.23 -6.50
CA PHE A 125 -0.62 0.99 -6.02
C PHE A 125 0.05 0.20 -7.14
N ILE A 126 1.24 -0.33 -6.87
CA ILE A 126 1.99 -1.24 -7.74
C ILE A 126 2.09 -2.59 -7.01
N GLU A 127 1.32 -3.57 -7.46
CA GLU A 127 1.18 -4.88 -6.81
C GLU A 127 2.51 -5.65 -6.77
N SER A 128 3.29 -5.57 -7.84
CA SER A 128 4.59 -6.25 -7.95
C SER A 128 5.61 -5.76 -6.94
N LYS A 129 5.44 -4.60 -6.30
CA LYS A 129 6.31 -4.10 -5.22
C LYS A 129 5.83 -4.47 -3.82
N CYS A 130 4.59 -4.92 -3.66
CA CYS A 130 4.03 -5.19 -2.34
C CYS A 130 4.63 -6.45 -1.73
N VAL A 131 5.14 -6.33 -0.49
CA VAL A 131 5.68 -7.44 0.30
C VAL A 131 4.75 -7.90 1.43
N GLN A 132 3.51 -7.43 1.45
CA GLN A 132 2.48 -7.78 2.45
C GLN A 132 2.94 -7.59 3.92
N CYS A 133 3.74 -6.56 4.20
CA CYS A 133 4.25 -6.28 5.56
C CYS A 133 3.18 -5.78 6.55
N GLY A 134 2.01 -5.34 6.06
CA GLY A 134 0.90 -4.85 6.88
C GLY A 134 1.09 -3.46 7.50
N LEU A 135 2.18 -2.75 7.19
CA LEU A 135 2.41 -1.40 7.74
C LEU A 135 1.34 -0.40 7.29
N CYS A 136 0.88 -0.49 6.03
CA CYS A 136 -0.18 0.36 5.51
C CYS A 136 -1.52 0.16 6.23
N GLU A 137 -1.87 -1.08 6.57
CA GLU A 137 -3.07 -1.39 7.36
C GLU A 137 -2.96 -0.84 8.77
N LYS A 138 -1.83 -1.07 9.45
CA LYS A 138 -1.59 -0.61 10.83
C LYS A 138 -1.54 0.90 11.00
N THR A 139 -0.99 1.61 10.00
CA THR A 139 -0.88 3.08 10.07
C THR A 139 -2.17 3.79 9.71
N CYS A 140 -3.13 3.11 9.08
CA CYS A 140 -4.36 3.73 8.61
C CYS A 140 -5.26 4.08 9.81
N PRO A 141 -5.51 5.38 10.10
CA PRO A 141 -6.29 5.79 11.27
C PRO A 141 -7.78 5.42 11.16
N GLU A 142 -8.26 5.14 9.94
CA GLU A 142 -9.67 4.82 9.65
C GLU A 142 -9.88 3.31 9.42
N SER A 143 -8.82 2.50 9.54
CA SER A 143 -8.83 1.06 9.23
C SER A 143 -9.45 0.76 7.85
N ALA A 144 -9.12 1.57 6.85
CA ALA A 144 -9.69 1.50 5.50
C ALA A 144 -8.96 0.51 4.58
N ILE A 145 -7.84 -0.08 5.00
CA ILE A 145 -6.98 -0.94 4.18
C ILE A 145 -7.11 -2.39 4.64
N THR A 146 -7.20 -3.32 3.67
CA THR A 146 -7.19 -4.77 3.94
C THR A 146 -6.19 -5.45 3.02
N LEU A 147 -5.37 -6.34 3.57
CA LEU A 147 -4.41 -7.14 2.80
C LEU A 147 -5.07 -8.39 2.20
N THR A 148 -4.68 -8.75 0.97
CA THR A 148 -5.13 -9.96 0.29
C THR A 148 -3.92 -10.66 -0.34
N PRO A 149 -3.30 -11.63 0.35
CA PRO A 149 -2.14 -12.35 -0.17
C PRO A 149 -2.48 -13.08 -1.47
N ARG A 150 -1.77 -12.73 -2.54
CA ARG A 150 -1.93 -13.32 -3.87
C ARG A 150 -0.70 -13.01 -4.73
N LEU A 151 -0.45 -13.82 -5.75
CA LEU A 151 0.52 -13.54 -6.79
C LEU A 151 -0.22 -13.23 -8.09
N ASN A 152 -0.05 -12.01 -8.59
CA ASN A 152 -0.54 -11.59 -9.89
C ASN A 152 0.62 -11.60 -10.89
N LEU A 153 0.55 -12.51 -11.86
CA LEU A 153 1.56 -12.71 -12.89
C LEU A 153 1.33 -11.88 -14.15
N LEU A 154 0.25 -11.10 -14.20
CA LEU A 154 -0.05 -10.25 -15.34
C LEU A 154 0.84 -9.00 -15.36
N PRO A 155 1.13 -8.44 -16.56
CA PRO A 155 1.90 -7.20 -16.68
C PRO A 155 1.30 -6.01 -15.91
N GLU A 156 -0.02 -5.99 -15.68
CA GLU A 156 -0.71 -4.95 -14.92
C GLU A 156 -0.25 -4.89 -13.47
N ALA A 157 0.23 -6.00 -12.90
CA ALA A 157 0.79 -6.02 -11.53
C ALA A 157 1.98 -5.06 -11.37
N LYS A 158 2.71 -4.80 -12.47
CA LYS A 158 3.89 -3.92 -12.51
C LYS A 158 3.53 -2.45 -12.78
N LYS A 159 2.28 -2.17 -13.13
CA LYS A 159 1.81 -0.82 -13.45
C LYS A 159 1.12 -0.20 -12.23
N PRO A 160 1.21 1.13 -12.04
CA PRO A 160 0.44 1.80 -11.01
C PRO A 160 -1.05 1.76 -11.38
N ARG A 161 -1.88 1.28 -10.45
CA ARG A 161 -3.34 1.36 -10.53
C ARG A 161 -3.89 2.28 -9.46
N VAL A 162 -4.99 2.97 -9.75
CA VAL A 162 -5.67 3.85 -8.78
C VAL A 162 -6.51 3.00 -7.83
N LEU A 163 -6.27 3.13 -6.52
CA LEU A 163 -7.07 2.49 -5.47
C LEU A 163 -8.19 3.39 -4.96
N ASN A 164 -7.93 4.69 -4.90
CA ASN A 164 -8.93 5.69 -4.50
C ASN A 164 -8.58 7.05 -5.10
N GLN A 165 -9.59 7.89 -5.30
CA GLN A 165 -9.47 9.25 -5.80
C GLN A 165 -10.44 10.16 -5.04
N ALA A 166 -10.01 11.38 -4.73
CA ALA A 166 -10.85 12.37 -4.06
C ALA A 166 -10.99 13.64 -4.89
N GLU A 167 -11.95 14.48 -4.53
CA GLU A 167 -12.06 15.83 -5.05
C GLU A 167 -11.24 16.80 -4.19
N ILE A 168 -10.67 17.83 -4.83
CA ILE A 168 -10.00 18.93 -4.11
C ILE A 168 -11.06 19.91 -3.61
N MET A 169 -11.05 20.19 -2.31
CA MET A 169 -11.81 21.28 -1.74
C MET A 169 -11.06 22.60 -1.98
N ALA A 170 -11.77 23.60 -2.49
CA ALA A 170 -11.26 24.95 -2.67
C ALA A 170 -11.53 25.80 -1.42
N CYS A 171 -10.62 26.75 -1.16
CA CYS A 171 -10.79 27.77 -0.12
C CYS A 171 -12.06 28.59 -0.38
N THR A 172 -12.94 28.71 0.62
CA THR A 172 -14.21 29.44 0.51
C THR A 172 -14.04 30.94 0.20
N ARG A 173 -12.88 31.52 0.55
CA ARG A 173 -12.57 32.94 0.32
C ARG A 173 -11.92 33.24 -1.05
N CYS A 174 -10.84 32.54 -1.42
CA CYS A 174 -10.05 32.85 -2.62
C CYS A 174 -10.08 31.77 -3.71
N GLY A 175 -10.71 30.61 -3.48
CA GLY A 175 -10.77 29.51 -4.45
C GLY A 175 -9.50 28.67 -4.57
N LYS A 176 -8.40 29.01 -3.89
CA LYS A 176 -7.15 28.22 -3.91
C LYS A 176 -7.37 26.80 -3.36
N ALA A 177 -6.69 25.80 -3.92
CA ALA A 177 -6.73 24.42 -3.44
C ALA A 177 -6.32 24.33 -1.96
N LEU A 178 -7.16 23.69 -1.15
CA LEU A 178 -6.95 23.53 0.29
C LEU A 178 -6.44 22.12 0.65
N GLY A 179 -7.06 21.10 0.05
CA GLY A 179 -6.78 19.69 0.32
C GLY A 179 -7.89 18.81 -0.24
N THR A 180 -7.84 17.50 0.03
CA THR A 180 -8.94 16.60 -0.37
C THR A 180 -10.17 16.87 0.49
N LYS A 181 -11.35 16.81 -0.13
CA LYS A 181 -12.63 17.02 0.55
C LYS A 181 -12.79 16.13 1.79
N GLN A 182 -12.49 14.84 1.63
CA GLN A 182 -12.56 13.82 2.69
C GLN A 182 -11.65 14.14 3.88
N LEU A 183 -10.43 14.63 3.63
CA LEU A 183 -9.49 14.98 4.70
C LEU A 183 -9.98 16.20 5.48
N VAL A 184 -10.40 17.26 4.78
CA VAL A 184 -10.87 18.50 5.41
C VAL A 184 -12.15 18.24 6.21
N GLU A 185 -13.09 17.46 5.67
CA GLU A 185 -14.33 17.10 6.35
C GLU A 185 -14.08 16.22 7.58
N SER A 186 -13.18 15.23 7.49
CA SER A 186 -12.77 14.41 8.64
C SER A 186 -12.06 15.23 9.73
N MET A 187 -11.22 16.18 9.34
CA MET A 187 -10.58 17.08 10.30
C MET A 187 -11.62 17.96 11.01
N ILE A 188 -12.55 18.57 10.26
CA ILE A 188 -13.59 19.43 10.83
C ILE A 188 -14.49 18.62 11.78
N SER A 189 -14.90 17.42 11.40
CA SER A 189 -15.76 16.58 12.25
C SER A 189 -15.08 16.21 13.57
N ARG A 190 -13.77 15.93 13.56
CA ARG A 190 -12.98 15.66 14.77
C ARG A 190 -12.76 16.90 15.66
N LEU A 191 -12.74 18.10 15.08
CA LEU A 191 -12.55 19.36 15.82
C LEU A 191 -13.86 19.99 16.31
N THR A 192 -14.99 19.56 15.75
CA THR A 192 -16.32 20.04 16.14
C THR A 192 -16.58 19.67 17.60
N GLY A 193 -16.78 20.68 18.45
CA GLY A 193 -17.01 20.51 19.89
C GLY A 193 -15.79 20.77 20.78
N HIS A 194 -14.61 21.03 20.22
CA HIS A 194 -13.47 21.51 21.01
C HIS A 194 -13.67 23.00 21.36
N SER A 195 -13.32 23.42 22.58
CA SER A 195 -13.54 24.78 23.10
C SER A 195 -12.99 25.89 22.18
N MET A 196 -11.80 25.66 21.60
CA MET A 196 -11.17 26.57 20.62
C MET A 196 -11.93 26.74 19.30
N PHE A 197 -12.85 25.83 18.96
CA PHE A 197 -13.64 25.82 17.72
C PHE A 197 -15.14 25.87 17.99
N ALA A 198 -15.55 26.36 19.17
CA ALA A 198 -16.96 26.49 19.52
C ALA A 198 -17.69 27.61 18.74
N ASP A 199 -16.96 28.62 18.27
CA ASP A 199 -17.49 29.69 17.43
C ASP A 199 -17.69 29.20 15.97
N PRO A 200 -18.90 29.33 15.40
CA PRO A 200 -19.16 29.05 13.98
C PRO A 200 -18.18 29.72 13.02
N LYS A 201 -17.67 30.93 13.34
CA LYS A 201 -16.65 31.59 12.51
C LYS A 201 -15.31 30.88 12.56
N ALA A 202 -14.88 30.41 13.74
CA ALA A 202 -13.64 29.65 13.90
C ALA A 202 -13.67 28.33 13.12
N LEU A 203 -14.83 27.65 13.06
CA LEU A 203 -15.06 26.49 12.19
C LEU A 203 -15.01 26.87 10.70
N GLY A 204 -15.58 28.01 10.32
CA GLY A 204 -15.53 28.53 8.95
C GLY A 204 -14.11 28.74 8.43
N ARG A 205 -13.19 29.19 9.29
CA ARG A 205 -11.77 29.36 8.96
C ARG A 205 -11.04 28.06 8.61
N LEU A 206 -11.53 26.90 9.07
CA LEU A 206 -10.96 25.60 8.70
C LEU A 206 -11.19 25.25 7.22
N ARG A 207 -12.15 25.93 6.56
CA ARG A 207 -12.40 25.82 5.11
C ARG A 207 -11.66 26.89 4.29
N MET A 208 -10.73 27.62 4.90
CA MET A 208 -9.90 28.65 4.24
C MET A 208 -8.44 28.21 4.09
N CYS A 209 -7.75 28.69 3.06
CA CYS A 209 -6.31 28.47 2.89
C CYS A 209 -5.50 29.19 3.99
N PRO A 210 -4.22 28.80 4.22
CA PRO A 210 -3.38 29.41 5.25
C PRO A 210 -3.33 30.94 5.18
N ASP A 211 -3.19 31.48 3.97
CA ASP A 211 -3.14 32.93 3.71
C ASP A 211 -4.46 33.62 4.10
N CYS A 212 -5.59 33.08 3.63
CA CYS A 212 -6.92 33.62 3.91
C CYS A 212 -7.29 33.55 5.39
N ARG A 213 -6.84 32.49 6.09
CA ARG A 213 -7.05 32.31 7.52
C ARG A 213 -6.30 33.36 8.34
N VAL A 214 -5.07 33.71 7.95
CA VAL A 214 -4.30 34.79 8.60
C VAL A 214 -4.99 36.13 8.37
N ILE A 215 -5.38 36.43 7.13
CA ILE A 215 -6.05 37.71 6.82
C ILE A 215 -7.35 37.84 7.61
N ASP A 216 -8.16 36.78 7.69
CA ASP A 216 -9.40 36.77 8.46
C ASP A 216 -9.16 37.05 9.96
N LEU A 217 -8.13 36.42 10.55
CA LEU A 217 -7.77 36.63 11.96
C LEU A 217 -7.38 38.09 12.27
N TYR A 218 -6.50 38.68 11.46
CA TYR A 218 -6.03 40.06 11.64
C TYR A 218 -7.08 41.12 11.29
N SER A 219 -8.09 40.78 10.51
CA SER A 219 -9.18 41.70 10.19
C SER A 219 -10.13 41.89 11.38
N GLU A 220 -10.14 40.96 12.34
CA GLU A 220 -11.11 40.92 13.43
C GLU A 220 -10.50 41.23 14.81
N GLU A 221 -9.29 40.74 15.10
CA GLU A 221 -8.58 41.15 16.31
C GLU A 221 -8.02 42.55 16.08
N LYS A 222 -8.61 43.58 16.72
CA LYS A 222 -7.80 44.76 17.08
C LYS A 222 -6.61 44.18 17.84
N PRO A 223 -5.39 44.22 17.29
CA PRO A 223 -4.25 43.68 18.01
C PRO A 223 -4.24 44.38 19.36
N VAL A 224 -4.05 43.63 20.45
CA VAL A 224 -3.88 44.27 21.76
C VAL A 224 -2.69 45.19 21.61
N ASP A 225 -2.97 46.48 21.49
CA ASP A 225 -1.93 47.47 21.34
C ASP A 225 -1.25 47.58 22.69
N ILE A 226 0.06 47.48 22.73
CA ILE A 226 0.81 47.70 23.97
C ILE A 226 0.47 49.07 24.59
N ARG A 227 0.02 50.03 23.75
CA ARG A 227 -0.47 51.35 24.15
C ARG A 227 -1.81 51.31 24.88
N ASP A 228 -2.65 50.28 24.67
CA ASP A 228 -3.94 50.11 25.33
C ASP A 228 -3.82 49.45 26.72
N LEU A 229 -2.68 48.82 27.02
CA LEU A 229 -2.40 48.17 28.31
C LEU A 229 -1.99 49.17 29.41
N GLY A 230 -1.57 50.39 29.07
CA GLY A 230 -1.15 51.43 30.02
C GLY A 230 -2.28 52.29 30.61
N SER A 231 -3.51 52.14 30.11
CA SER A 231 -4.64 53.04 30.40
C SER A 231 -5.54 52.56 31.55
N ARG A 232 -5.30 51.36 32.11
CA ARG A 232 -6.05 50.82 33.26
C ARG A 232 -5.33 51.19 34.57
N LYS A 233 -5.59 52.39 35.08
CA LYS A 233 -5.44 52.73 36.50
C LYS A 233 -6.81 52.71 37.16
#